data_AF-A0AA95G7J2-F1
#
_entry.id   AF-A0AA95G7J2-F1
#
_cell.length_a   1.000
_cell.length_b   1.000
_cell.length_c   1.000
_cell.angle_alpha   90.00
_cell.angle_beta   90.00
_cell.angle_gamma   90.00
#
_symmetry.space_group_name_H-M   'P 1'
#
loop_
_entity.id
_entity.type
_entity.pdbx_description
1 polymer ?
#
loop_
_entity_poly.entity_id
_entity_poly.type
_entity_poly.pdbx_seq_one_letter_code
_entity_poly.pdbx_strand_id
1 'polypeptide(L)'
;MKKINVVILSIISLITTSTIFPESEPDNAQLDRREKEALSKLSDIDNLSEYYGRIIYIRDNLILGSKGLDYHFKNCTNQLGIWINDWSFLLSSIDLHDKENTNLVQNSVKNFLQKQIDKGETLKQNCSIINNKVNEAKLVINKMPEFNSNKLTEYKQIIDEIEKVKFRLIQILDKYRIVQGDKVEKINELIELTRKASLAKLKTELVGNIKIPLQNAILEFQAMLDASKLSDQAISQILNSEQLMDKFVLNMQYFKAKNLLLKSKEDCLTQLSNLEKSSIDKKYLFPIKERITNLCSATENHFRSLTQLNIKNYEYLKNYYELVNANISIDCNNKNNTLSCQKLNIINSIDTETLSTLPDSNLEFIENLLSQVYEEYKK
;
A
#
# COMPACT_ATOMS: atom_id res chain seq x y z
N MET A 1 -32.21 5.07 19.32
CA MET A 1 -31.91 4.07 20.39
C MET A 1 -30.56 3.46 20.05
N LYS A 2 -29.48 3.46 20.83
CA LYS A 2 -29.20 3.87 22.21
C LYS A 2 -27.98 4.81 22.20
N LYS A 3 -28.07 5.94 22.90
CA LYS A 3 -26.92 6.77 23.31
C LYS A 3 -26.33 6.09 24.54
N ILE A 4 -25.02 5.80 24.54
CA ILE A 4 -24.33 5.37 25.75
C ILE A 4 -23.71 6.60 26.39
N ASN A 5 -24.11 6.81 27.64
CA ASN A 5 -23.83 7.94 28.50
C ASN A 5 -22.34 8.02 28.83
N VAL A 6 -21.77 9.20 28.57
CA VAL A 6 -20.55 9.71 29.20
C VAL A 6 -20.97 10.33 30.52
N VAL A 7 -20.76 9.64 31.65
CA VAL A 7 -21.06 10.16 32.98
C VAL A 7 -20.07 9.58 34.00
N ILE A 8 -19.20 10.49 34.49
CA ILE A 8 -18.66 10.63 35.85
C ILE A 8 -17.51 9.71 36.28
N LEU A 9 -16.34 10.34 36.47
CA LEU A 9 -15.50 10.14 37.66
C LEU A 9 -14.83 11.46 38.04
N SER A 10 -15.68 12.42 38.43
CA SER A 10 -15.35 13.61 39.21
C SER A 10 -15.94 13.43 40.62
N ILE A 11 -15.32 12.56 41.42
CA ILE A 11 -15.53 12.49 42.87
C ILE A 11 -14.20 12.17 43.54
N ILE A 12 -13.43 13.21 43.86
CA ILE A 12 -12.61 13.23 45.08
C ILE A 12 -12.84 14.60 45.70
N SER A 13 -14.01 14.79 46.32
CA SER A 13 -14.21 15.83 47.32
C SER A 13 -13.85 15.28 48.69
N LEU A 14 -13.05 16.06 49.41
CA LEU A 14 -12.71 15.98 50.83
C LEU A 14 -13.62 15.11 51.70
N ILE A 15 -13.03 14.14 52.39
CA ILE A 15 -13.38 13.83 53.77
C ILE A 15 -12.09 13.88 54.59
N THR A 16 -12.03 14.88 55.45
CA THR A 16 -11.06 15.08 56.51
C THR A 16 -11.11 13.93 57.53
N THR A 17 -9.98 13.28 57.77
CA THR A 17 -9.69 12.73 59.10
C THR A 17 -8.44 13.45 59.60
N SER A 18 -8.68 14.43 60.45
CA SER A 18 -7.74 14.91 61.43
C SER A 18 -7.23 13.75 62.27
N THR A 19 -5.99 13.32 62.01
CA THR A 19 -5.20 12.53 62.95
C THR A 19 -3.90 13.29 63.17
N ILE A 20 -3.83 13.97 64.31
CA ILE A 20 -2.66 14.09 65.20
C ILE A 20 -1.33 14.06 64.43
N PHE A 21 -0.79 15.24 64.09
CA PHE A 21 0.62 15.36 63.77
C PHE A 21 1.39 15.17 65.10
N PRO A 22 2.17 14.08 65.27
CA PRO A 22 3.30 14.18 66.18
C PRO A 22 4.25 15.21 65.56
N GLU A 23 4.80 16.10 66.38
CA GLU A 23 5.99 16.87 66.04
C GLU A 23 7.16 15.90 65.77
N SER A 24 7.21 15.41 64.55
CA SER A 24 8.40 14.86 63.93
C SER A 24 8.35 15.36 62.51
N GLU A 25 9.39 16.12 62.09
CA GLU A 25 9.61 16.39 60.67
C GLU A 25 9.38 15.08 59.92
N PRO A 26 8.46 15.04 58.95
CA PRO A 26 8.23 13.81 58.22
C PRO A 26 9.57 13.44 57.61
N ASP A 27 10.05 12.23 57.90
CA ASP A 27 11.32 11.74 57.40
C ASP A 27 11.34 11.95 55.89
N ASN A 28 12.07 12.97 55.42
CA ASN A 28 12.00 13.45 54.03
C ASN A 28 12.25 12.29 53.04
N ALA A 29 13.02 11.28 53.48
CA ALA A 29 13.26 10.06 52.73
C ALA A 29 12.01 9.19 52.50
N GLN A 30 11.05 9.16 53.43
CA GLN A 30 9.81 8.40 53.31
C GLN A 30 8.78 9.12 52.42
N LEU A 31 8.71 10.46 52.50
CA LEU A 31 7.91 11.28 51.59
C LEU A 31 8.43 11.17 50.15
N ASP A 32 9.75 11.33 49.94
CA ASP A 32 10.40 11.16 48.64
C ASP A 32 10.15 9.79 48.01
N ARG A 33 10.16 8.72 48.83
CA ARG A 33 9.87 7.36 48.34
C ARG A 33 8.42 7.23 47.88
N ARG A 34 7.46 7.75 48.65
CA ARG A 34 6.04 7.72 48.30
C ARG A 34 5.74 8.54 47.05
N GLU A 35 6.38 9.69 46.89
CA GLU A 35 6.24 10.53 45.69
C GLU A 35 6.82 9.83 44.46
N LYS A 36 8.00 9.22 44.55
CA LYS A 36 8.60 8.43 43.46
C LYS A 36 7.75 7.23 43.05
N GLU A 37 7.17 6.51 44.01
CA GLU A 37 6.23 5.42 43.72
C GLU A 37 4.96 5.92 43.03
N ALA A 38 4.38 7.02 43.52
CA ALA A 38 3.20 7.62 42.91
C ALA A 38 3.47 8.11 41.48
N LEU A 39 4.59 8.80 41.24
CA LEU A 39 5.02 9.24 39.91
C LEU A 39 5.28 8.06 38.98
N SER A 40 5.92 6.99 39.45
CA SER A 40 6.11 5.79 38.66
C SER A 40 4.78 5.14 38.27
N LYS A 41 3.82 5.08 39.19
CA LYS A 41 2.50 4.49 38.92
C LYS A 41 1.69 5.35 37.95
N LEU A 42 1.77 6.67 38.09
CA LEU A 42 1.17 7.62 37.15
C LEU A 42 1.73 7.43 35.73
N SER A 43 3.05 7.29 35.60
CA SER A 43 3.70 7.03 34.32
C SER A 43 3.24 5.71 33.68
N ASP A 44 3.05 4.64 34.47
CA ASP A 44 2.51 3.38 33.96
C ASP A 44 1.02 3.52 33.51
N ILE A 45 0.23 4.35 34.20
CA ILE A 45 -1.16 4.66 33.82
C ILE A 45 -1.19 5.47 32.50
N ASP A 46 -0.32 6.45 32.35
CA ASP A 46 -0.22 7.26 31.12
C ASP A 46 0.17 6.37 29.93
N ASN A 47 1.14 5.47 30.11
CA ASN A 47 1.51 4.49 29.10
C ASN A 47 0.33 3.56 28.74
N LEU A 48 -0.43 3.07 29.73
CA LEU A 48 -1.63 2.25 29.49
C LEU A 48 -2.73 3.04 28.72
N SER A 49 -2.92 4.31 29.05
CA SER A 49 -3.87 5.20 28.37
C SER A 49 -3.46 5.43 26.91
N GLU A 50 -2.19 5.74 26.66
CA GLU A 50 -1.66 5.91 25.31
C GLU A 50 -1.72 4.59 24.50
N TYR A 51 -1.40 3.46 25.14
CA TYR A 51 -1.53 2.13 24.55
C TYR A 51 -2.95 1.87 24.04
N TYR A 52 -3.96 2.14 24.87
CA TYR A 52 -5.35 2.00 24.48
C TYR A 52 -5.77 3.03 23.41
N GLY A 53 -5.29 4.27 23.53
CA GLY A 53 -5.50 5.32 22.52
C GLY A 53 -5.01 4.90 21.12
N ARG A 54 -3.85 4.23 21.05
CA ARG A 54 -3.30 3.66 19.80
C ARG A 54 -4.19 2.57 19.21
N ILE A 55 -4.80 1.72 20.05
CA ILE A 55 -5.77 0.71 19.60
C ILE A 55 -7.01 1.38 18.98
N ILE A 56 -7.56 2.42 19.63
CA ILE A 56 -8.69 3.19 19.11
C ILE A 56 -8.32 3.85 17.77
N TYR A 57 -7.15 4.48 17.71
CA TYR A 57 -6.67 5.13 16.48
C TYR A 57 -6.61 4.16 15.31
N ILE A 58 -6.04 2.96 15.50
CA ILE A 58 -5.99 1.94 14.44
C ILE A 58 -7.39 1.55 13.99
N ARG A 59 -8.31 1.30 14.93
CA ARG A 59 -9.68 0.92 14.62
C ARG A 59 -10.40 2.01 13.81
N ASP A 60 -10.39 3.23 14.30
CA ASP A 60 -11.25 4.29 13.79
C ASP A 60 -10.68 4.97 12.54
N ASN A 61 -9.36 5.05 12.40
CA ASN A 61 -8.72 5.71 11.26
C ASN A 61 -8.17 4.72 10.23
N LEU A 62 -7.45 3.68 10.67
CA LEU A 62 -6.78 2.77 9.74
C LEU A 62 -7.71 1.65 9.25
N ILE A 63 -8.65 1.19 10.07
CA ILE A 63 -9.61 0.15 9.68
C ILE A 63 -10.91 0.75 9.13
N LEU A 64 -11.62 1.52 9.96
CA LEU A 64 -12.98 2.02 9.68
C LEU A 64 -13.03 3.43 9.09
N GLY A 65 -11.88 4.10 8.94
CA GLY A 65 -11.81 5.44 8.38
C GLY A 65 -12.35 5.49 6.95
N SER A 66 -12.65 6.70 6.46
CA SER A 66 -13.21 6.92 5.11
C SER A 66 -12.34 6.39 3.96
N LYS A 67 -11.02 6.25 4.21
CA LYS A 67 -10.04 5.59 3.33
C LYS A 67 -9.27 4.48 4.07
N GLY A 68 -9.91 3.85 5.05
CA GLY A 68 -9.36 2.76 5.84
C GLY A 68 -9.40 1.41 5.10
N LEU A 69 -8.94 0.36 5.77
CA LEU A 69 -8.91 -1.01 5.24
C LEU A 69 -10.26 -1.50 4.74
N ASP A 70 -11.36 -1.23 5.45
CA ASP A 70 -12.69 -1.68 5.06
C ASP A 70 -13.13 -1.06 3.72
N TYR A 71 -12.86 0.23 3.51
CA TYR A 71 -13.13 0.92 2.25
C TYR A 71 -12.36 0.28 1.09
N HIS A 72 -11.04 0.12 1.24
CA HIS A 72 -10.20 -0.46 0.19
C HIS A 72 -10.57 -1.91 -0.10
N PHE A 73 -10.91 -2.70 0.93
CA PHE A 73 -11.36 -4.08 0.77
C PHE A 73 -12.70 -4.19 0.02
N LYS A 74 -13.68 -3.34 0.36
CA LYS A 74 -14.97 -3.28 -0.35
C LYS A 74 -14.79 -2.85 -1.79
N ASN A 75 -13.97 -1.82 -2.04
CA ASN A 75 -13.70 -1.34 -3.39
C ASN A 75 -13.03 -2.42 -4.25
N CYS A 76 -11.97 -3.07 -3.73
CA CYS A 76 -11.31 -4.23 -4.39
C CYS A 76 -12.32 -5.35 -4.69
N THR A 77 -13.18 -5.71 -3.73
CA THR A 77 -14.19 -6.76 -3.92
C THR A 77 -15.24 -6.38 -4.97
N ASN A 78 -15.71 -5.13 -4.99
CA ASN A 78 -16.66 -4.65 -5.98
C ASN A 78 -16.05 -4.62 -7.40
N GLN A 79 -14.83 -4.08 -7.52
CA GLN A 79 -14.10 -4.06 -8.78
C GLN A 79 -13.84 -5.47 -9.32
N LEU A 80 -13.50 -6.43 -8.45
CA LEU A 80 -13.40 -7.84 -8.81
C LEU A 80 -14.73 -8.39 -9.34
N GLY A 81 -15.85 -8.07 -8.69
CA GLY A 81 -17.18 -8.49 -9.15
C GLY A 81 -17.54 -7.94 -10.53
N ILE A 82 -17.28 -6.64 -10.77
CA ILE A 82 -17.49 -6.00 -12.08
C ILE A 82 -16.61 -6.67 -13.14
N TRP A 83 -15.34 -6.90 -12.82
CA TRP A 83 -14.39 -7.55 -13.72
C TRP A 83 -14.82 -8.98 -14.09
N ILE A 84 -15.30 -9.78 -13.13
CA ILE A 84 -15.85 -11.12 -13.39
C ILE A 84 -17.10 -11.04 -14.28
N ASN A 85 -18.00 -10.09 -14.03
CA ASN A 85 -19.23 -9.94 -14.82
C ASN A 85 -18.94 -9.57 -16.28
N ASP A 86 -17.91 -8.74 -16.54
CA ASP A 86 -17.50 -8.42 -17.91
C ASP A 86 -17.09 -9.68 -18.68
N TRP A 87 -16.42 -10.65 -18.04
CA TRP A 87 -16.04 -11.92 -18.67
C TRP A 87 -17.27 -12.75 -19.06
N SER A 88 -18.31 -12.77 -18.22
CA SER A 88 -19.58 -13.42 -18.54
C SER A 88 -20.23 -12.81 -19.78
N PHE A 89 -20.15 -11.47 -19.91
CA PHE A 89 -20.66 -10.78 -21.09
C PHE A 89 -19.90 -11.19 -22.37
N LEU A 90 -18.57 -11.32 -22.32
CA LEU A 90 -17.79 -11.82 -23.46
C LEU A 90 -18.30 -13.18 -23.93
N LEU A 91 -18.42 -14.15 -23.02
CA LEU A 91 -18.85 -15.51 -23.36
C LEU A 91 -20.24 -15.54 -23.99
N SER A 92 -21.14 -14.63 -23.59
CA SER A 92 -22.45 -14.44 -24.23
C SER A 92 -22.39 -13.70 -25.57
N SER A 93 -21.38 -12.85 -25.79
CA SER A 93 -21.23 -12.05 -27.01
C SER A 93 -20.49 -12.77 -28.15
N ILE A 94 -19.78 -13.86 -27.83
CA ILE A 94 -19.31 -14.89 -28.77
C ILE A 94 -20.52 -15.79 -29.09
N ASP A 95 -21.55 -15.19 -29.66
CA ASP A 95 -22.65 -15.89 -30.29
C ASP A 95 -22.57 -15.56 -31.78
N LEU A 96 -22.31 -16.59 -32.59
CA LEU A 96 -22.08 -16.45 -34.03
C LEU A 96 -23.37 -16.63 -34.85
N HIS A 97 -24.51 -16.89 -34.21
CA HIS A 97 -25.76 -17.26 -34.88
C HIS A 97 -26.21 -16.30 -36.00
N ASP A 98 -25.91 -15.00 -35.90
CA ASP A 98 -26.40 -13.96 -36.83
C ASP A 98 -25.30 -13.06 -37.46
N LYS A 99 -24.00 -13.36 -37.28
CA LYS A 99 -22.92 -12.45 -37.73
C LYS A 99 -22.21 -12.95 -38.98
N GLU A 100 -22.55 -12.36 -40.14
CA GLU A 100 -21.90 -12.64 -41.44
C GLU A 100 -20.39 -12.28 -41.49
N ASN A 101 -19.90 -11.44 -40.58
CA ASN A 101 -18.53 -10.91 -40.65
C ASN A 101 -17.69 -11.29 -39.41
N THR A 102 -16.90 -12.34 -39.56
CA THR A 102 -15.99 -12.84 -38.52
C THR A 102 -14.86 -11.90 -38.14
N ASN A 103 -14.47 -10.95 -38.99
CA ASN A 103 -13.47 -9.95 -38.63
C ASN A 103 -13.99 -9.02 -37.51
N LEU A 104 -15.31 -8.75 -37.48
CA LEU A 104 -15.92 -7.96 -36.42
C LEU A 104 -15.88 -8.70 -35.08
N VAL A 105 -16.13 -10.01 -35.09
CA VAL A 105 -16.07 -10.85 -33.89
C VAL A 105 -14.63 -10.97 -33.40
N GLN A 106 -13.68 -11.23 -34.30
CA GLN A 106 -12.25 -11.29 -33.99
C GLN A 106 -11.74 -9.98 -33.36
N ASN A 107 -12.06 -8.82 -33.95
CA ASN A 107 -11.67 -7.53 -33.39
C ASN A 107 -12.37 -7.23 -32.05
N SER A 108 -13.63 -7.62 -31.90
CA SER A 108 -14.37 -7.45 -30.63
C SER A 108 -13.72 -8.27 -29.51
N VAL A 109 -13.35 -9.52 -29.79
CA VAL A 109 -12.67 -10.36 -28.79
C VAL A 109 -11.26 -9.86 -28.51
N LYS A 110 -10.48 -9.44 -29.53
CA LYS A 110 -9.16 -8.83 -29.35
C LYS A 110 -9.21 -7.61 -28.42
N ASN A 111 -10.10 -6.66 -28.70
CA ASN A 111 -10.25 -5.45 -27.91
C ASN A 111 -10.73 -5.75 -26.48
N PHE A 112 -11.64 -6.71 -26.34
CA PHE A 112 -12.12 -7.14 -25.02
C PHE A 112 -11.01 -7.79 -24.20
N LEU A 113 -10.26 -8.74 -24.77
CA LEU A 113 -9.16 -9.42 -24.09
C LEU A 113 -8.14 -8.38 -23.59
N GLN A 114 -7.72 -7.44 -24.43
CA GLN A 114 -6.81 -6.37 -24.02
C GLN A 114 -7.38 -5.54 -22.85
N LYS A 115 -8.65 -5.14 -22.94
CA LYS A 115 -9.31 -4.37 -21.87
C LYS A 115 -9.38 -5.15 -20.55
N GLN A 116 -9.58 -6.46 -20.59
CA GLN A 116 -9.65 -7.27 -19.37
C GLN A 116 -8.29 -7.49 -18.71
N ILE A 117 -7.22 -7.56 -19.50
CA ILE A 117 -5.84 -7.56 -19.01
C ILE A 117 -5.57 -6.28 -18.23
N ASP A 118 -5.80 -5.13 -18.87
CA ASP A 118 -5.53 -3.82 -18.28
C ASP A 118 -6.32 -3.62 -16.98
N LYS A 119 -7.59 -4.05 -16.96
CA LYS A 119 -8.43 -4.05 -15.76
C LYS A 119 -7.94 -5.02 -14.69
N GLY A 120 -7.49 -6.22 -15.08
CA GLY A 120 -6.97 -7.23 -14.17
C GLY A 120 -5.72 -6.76 -13.43
N GLU A 121 -4.79 -6.11 -14.14
CA GLU A 121 -3.58 -5.54 -13.52
C GLU A 121 -3.91 -4.36 -12.59
N THR A 122 -4.80 -3.45 -13.04
CA THR A 122 -5.30 -2.35 -12.19
C THR A 122 -5.96 -2.88 -10.91
N LEU A 123 -6.72 -3.99 -11.02
CA LEU A 123 -7.36 -4.64 -9.89
C LEU A 123 -6.33 -5.20 -8.91
N LYS A 124 -5.31 -5.93 -9.38
CA LYS A 124 -4.23 -6.45 -8.53
C LYS A 124 -3.56 -5.35 -7.71
N GLN A 125 -3.28 -4.21 -8.33
CA GLN A 125 -2.66 -3.05 -7.65
C GLN A 125 -3.62 -2.42 -6.63
N ASN A 126 -4.86 -2.14 -7.01
CA ASN A 126 -5.85 -1.58 -6.08
C ASN A 126 -6.06 -2.47 -4.85
N CYS A 127 -6.00 -3.77 -5.06
CA CYS A 127 -6.11 -4.78 -4.03
C CYS A 127 -4.83 -4.91 -3.16
N SER A 128 -3.63 -4.71 -3.72
CA SER A 128 -2.37 -4.78 -2.98
C SER A 128 -2.22 -3.67 -1.93
N ILE A 129 -2.92 -2.52 -2.10
CA ILE A 129 -2.98 -1.42 -1.12
C ILE A 129 -3.42 -1.92 0.27
N ILE A 130 -4.25 -2.96 0.33
CA ILE A 130 -4.73 -3.57 1.60
C ILE A 130 -3.55 -4.12 2.40
N ASN A 131 -2.56 -4.75 1.76
CA ASN A 131 -1.37 -5.24 2.46
C ASN A 131 -0.54 -4.11 3.05
N ASN A 132 -0.38 -3.01 2.32
CA ASN A 132 0.32 -1.83 2.81
C ASN A 132 -0.39 -1.25 4.04
N LYS A 133 -1.72 -1.14 4.01
CA LYS A 133 -2.53 -0.66 5.13
C LYS A 133 -2.51 -1.59 6.35
N VAL A 134 -2.47 -2.91 6.14
CA VAL A 134 -2.26 -3.88 7.23
C VAL A 134 -0.89 -3.69 7.87
N ASN A 135 0.17 -3.51 7.07
CA ASN A 135 1.52 -3.30 7.59
C ASN A 135 1.63 -1.98 8.36
N GLU A 136 1.02 -0.91 7.87
CA GLU A 136 0.90 0.38 8.57
C GLU A 136 0.26 0.21 9.96
N ALA A 137 -0.87 -0.50 10.05
CA ALA A 137 -1.51 -0.79 11.32
C ALA A 137 -0.62 -1.64 12.26
N LYS A 138 0.08 -2.65 11.73
CA LYS A 138 1.02 -3.47 12.52
C LYS A 138 2.22 -2.67 13.05
N LEU A 139 2.71 -1.70 12.29
CA LEU A 139 3.77 -0.79 12.75
C LEU A 139 3.32 0.03 13.96
N VAL A 140 2.07 0.51 13.98
CA VAL A 140 1.52 1.24 15.14
C VAL A 140 1.43 0.33 16.36
N ILE A 141 1.03 -0.94 16.18
CA ILE A 141 0.99 -1.94 17.27
C ILE A 141 2.39 -2.21 17.84
N ASN A 142 3.39 -2.39 16.96
CA ASN A 142 4.76 -2.66 17.39
C ASN A 142 5.42 -1.48 18.11
N LYS A 143 4.92 -0.26 17.89
CA LYS A 143 5.41 0.98 18.53
C LYS A 143 4.58 1.41 19.74
N MET A 144 3.71 0.55 20.27
CA MET A 144 2.94 0.85 21.48
C MET A 144 3.86 0.98 22.72
N PRO A 145 3.57 1.91 23.64
CA PRO A 145 4.36 2.07 24.86
C PRO A 145 4.22 0.85 25.78
N GLU A 146 5.30 0.46 26.44
CA GLU A 146 5.28 -0.60 27.45
C GLU A 146 4.84 -0.03 28.81
N PHE A 147 4.11 -0.83 29.58
CA PHE A 147 3.69 -0.50 30.94
C PHE A 147 3.82 -1.74 31.83
N ASN A 148 4.05 -1.53 33.13
CA ASN A 148 4.20 -2.63 34.08
C ASN A 148 2.85 -3.05 34.69
N SER A 149 2.28 -4.15 34.19
CA SER A 149 1.00 -4.69 34.68
C SER A 149 1.00 -5.08 36.16
N ASN A 150 2.14 -5.45 36.73
CA ASN A 150 2.25 -5.80 38.15
C ASN A 150 2.11 -4.59 39.07
N LYS A 151 2.48 -3.38 38.60
CA LYS A 151 2.29 -2.12 39.32
C LYS A 151 0.84 -1.61 39.26
N LEU A 152 0.06 -2.10 38.31
CA LEU A 152 -1.32 -1.70 38.03
C LEU A 152 -2.34 -2.80 38.36
N THR A 153 -2.08 -3.60 39.39
CA THR A 153 -2.92 -4.76 39.78
C THR A 153 -4.38 -4.41 40.05
N GLU A 154 -4.66 -3.21 40.56
CA GLU A 154 -6.03 -2.69 40.75
C GLU A 154 -6.81 -2.50 39.42
N TYR A 155 -6.11 -2.37 38.30
CA TYR A 155 -6.68 -2.22 36.96
C TYR A 155 -6.64 -3.51 36.13
N LYS A 156 -6.37 -4.66 36.75
CA LYS A 156 -6.22 -5.95 36.06
C LYS A 156 -7.33 -6.26 35.06
N GLN A 157 -8.60 -6.05 35.44
CA GLN A 157 -9.73 -6.28 34.54
C GLN A 157 -9.69 -5.39 33.28
N ILE A 158 -9.27 -4.14 33.43
CA ILE A 158 -9.13 -3.18 32.32
C ILE A 158 -8.01 -3.62 31.39
N ILE A 159 -6.86 -3.99 31.96
CA ILE A 159 -5.69 -4.49 31.20
C ILE A 159 -6.08 -5.74 30.40
N ASP A 160 -6.76 -6.71 31.03
CA ASP A 160 -7.20 -7.94 30.38
C ASP A 160 -8.15 -7.66 29.19
N GLU A 161 -9.07 -6.70 29.33
CA GLU A 161 -9.97 -6.32 28.23
C GLU A 161 -9.23 -5.57 27.10
N ILE A 162 -8.29 -4.68 27.42
CA ILE A 162 -7.46 -3.99 26.42
C ILE A 162 -6.65 -5.01 25.61
N GLU A 163 -6.02 -5.99 26.26
CA GLU A 163 -5.28 -7.05 25.57
C GLU A 163 -6.19 -7.92 24.69
N LYS A 164 -7.41 -8.25 25.14
CA LYS A 164 -8.39 -8.94 24.28
C LYS A 164 -8.75 -8.11 23.05
N VAL A 165 -8.94 -6.81 23.19
CA VAL A 165 -9.25 -5.92 22.06
C VAL A 165 -8.07 -5.87 21.08
N LYS A 166 -6.83 -5.72 21.57
CA LYS A 166 -5.62 -5.77 20.74
C LYS A 166 -5.53 -7.09 19.98
N PHE A 167 -5.72 -8.22 20.66
CA PHE A 167 -5.65 -9.53 20.03
C PHE A 167 -6.70 -9.67 18.91
N ARG A 168 -7.95 -9.27 19.16
CA ARG A 168 -9.01 -9.24 18.13
C ARG A 168 -8.65 -8.33 16.96
N LEU A 169 -8.07 -7.17 17.24
CA LEU A 169 -7.65 -6.22 16.21
C LEU A 169 -6.57 -6.85 15.31
N ILE A 170 -5.57 -7.53 15.88
CA ILE A 170 -4.54 -8.26 15.12
C ILE A 170 -5.18 -9.33 14.24
N GLN A 171 -6.11 -10.12 14.79
CA GLN A 171 -6.84 -11.13 14.01
C GLN A 171 -7.63 -10.53 12.84
N ILE A 172 -8.25 -9.36 13.03
CA ILE A 172 -8.96 -8.66 11.95
C ILE A 172 -7.97 -8.23 10.86
N LEU A 173 -6.83 -7.64 11.23
CA LEU A 173 -5.78 -7.23 10.29
C LEU A 173 -5.24 -8.42 9.48
N ASP A 174 -4.99 -9.55 10.15
CA ASP A 174 -4.54 -10.78 9.49
C ASP A 174 -5.60 -11.36 8.55
N LYS A 175 -6.88 -11.31 8.94
CA LYS A 175 -7.99 -11.76 8.10
C LYS A 175 -8.10 -10.93 6.82
N TYR A 176 -7.97 -9.61 6.89
CA TYR A 176 -7.94 -8.76 5.70
C TYR A 176 -6.80 -9.16 4.76
N ARG A 177 -5.60 -9.37 5.30
CA ARG A 177 -4.43 -9.79 4.52
C ARG A 177 -4.62 -11.14 3.83
N ILE A 178 -5.06 -12.16 4.56
CA ILE A 178 -5.22 -13.53 4.04
C ILE A 178 -6.28 -13.57 2.95
N VAL A 179 -7.49 -13.05 3.23
CA VAL A 179 -8.61 -13.09 2.27
C VAL A 179 -8.27 -12.33 0.99
N GLN A 180 -7.45 -11.29 1.09
CA GLN A 180 -7.00 -10.52 -0.07
C GLN A 180 -5.95 -11.29 -0.87
N GLY A 181 -4.92 -11.84 -0.21
CA GLY A 181 -3.89 -12.66 -0.84
C GLY A 181 -4.49 -13.80 -1.67
N ASP A 182 -5.40 -14.57 -1.06
CA ASP A 182 -6.11 -15.67 -1.72
C ASP A 182 -6.88 -15.22 -2.98
N LYS A 183 -7.47 -14.01 -2.93
CA LYS A 183 -8.23 -13.46 -4.07
C LYS A 183 -7.31 -12.99 -5.18
N VAL A 184 -6.18 -12.34 -4.89
CA VAL A 184 -5.23 -11.86 -5.91
C VAL A 184 -4.55 -13.01 -6.62
N GLU A 185 -4.14 -14.04 -5.87
CA GLU A 185 -3.53 -15.23 -6.47
C GLU A 185 -4.49 -15.91 -7.46
N LYS A 186 -5.80 -15.92 -7.14
CA LYS A 186 -6.85 -16.45 -8.03
C LYS A 186 -7.14 -15.60 -9.26
N ILE A 187 -6.73 -14.32 -9.32
CA ILE A 187 -6.95 -13.49 -10.52
C ILE A 187 -6.23 -14.09 -11.73
N ASN A 188 -4.98 -14.53 -11.55
CA ASN A 188 -4.22 -15.17 -12.64
C ASN A 188 -4.87 -16.49 -13.10
N GLU A 189 -5.35 -17.29 -12.15
CA GLU A 189 -6.07 -18.52 -12.45
C GLU A 189 -7.36 -18.25 -13.23
N LEU A 190 -8.15 -17.26 -12.80
CA LEU A 190 -9.38 -16.84 -13.47
C LEU A 190 -9.11 -16.32 -14.88
N ILE A 191 -8.04 -15.54 -15.09
CA ILE A 191 -7.63 -15.11 -16.44
C ILE A 191 -7.35 -16.33 -17.32
N GLU A 192 -6.54 -17.28 -16.86
CA GLU A 192 -6.18 -18.48 -17.63
C GLU A 192 -7.39 -19.38 -17.93
N LEU A 193 -8.25 -19.63 -16.94
CA LEU A 193 -9.48 -20.41 -17.12
C LEU A 193 -10.42 -19.73 -18.12
N THR A 194 -10.56 -18.42 -18.05
CA THR A 194 -11.47 -17.68 -18.93
C THR A 194 -10.93 -17.59 -20.36
N ARG A 195 -9.60 -17.49 -20.55
CA ARG A 195 -8.95 -17.65 -21.86
C ARG A 195 -9.31 -19.01 -22.49
N LYS A 196 -9.19 -20.10 -21.73
CA LYS A 196 -9.55 -21.46 -22.17
C LYS A 196 -11.04 -21.59 -22.50
N ALA A 197 -11.91 -21.06 -21.64
CA ALA A 197 -13.36 -21.09 -21.85
C ALA A 197 -13.79 -20.31 -23.10
N SER A 198 -13.18 -19.14 -23.34
CA SER A 198 -13.45 -18.32 -24.52
C SER A 198 -13.04 -19.04 -25.81
N LEU A 199 -11.88 -19.71 -25.82
CA LEU A 199 -11.45 -20.54 -26.95
C LEU A 199 -12.41 -21.72 -27.18
N ALA A 200 -12.86 -22.39 -26.12
CA ALA A 200 -13.78 -23.53 -26.22
C ALA A 200 -15.16 -23.10 -26.75
N LYS A 201 -15.70 -21.98 -26.26
CA LYS A 201 -16.95 -21.39 -26.76
C LYS A 201 -16.83 -21.02 -28.23
N LEU A 202 -15.76 -20.31 -28.62
CA LEU A 202 -15.52 -19.98 -30.03
C LEU A 202 -15.42 -21.22 -30.92
N LYS A 203 -14.70 -22.27 -30.50
CA LYS A 203 -14.64 -23.54 -31.23
C LYS A 203 -16.02 -24.14 -31.44
N THR A 204 -16.85 -24.14 -30.41
CA THR A 204 -18.22 -24.67 -30.46
C THR A 204 -19.07 -23.88 -31.46
N GLU A 205 -19.00 -22.55 -31.40
CA GLU A 205 -19.74 -21.64 -32.28
C GLU A 205 -19.28 -21.73 -33.75
N LEU A 206 -17.97 -21.84 -33.99
CA LEU A 206 -17.41 -21.98 -35.35
C LEU A 206 -17.72 -23.34 -35.99
N VAL A 207 -17.82 -24.40 -35.18
CA VAL A 207 -18.28 -25.73 -35.65
C VAL A 207 -19.77 -25.70 -35.97
N GLY A 208 -20.57 -24.93 -35.22
CA GLY A 208 -22.00 -24.74 -35.46
C GLY A 208 -22.33 -23.88 -36.70
N ASN A 209 -21.50 -22.88 -37.01
CA ASN A 209 -21.73 -21.90 -38.08
C ASN A 209 -20.67 -22.01 -39.20
N ILE A 210 -20.82 -23.02 -40.07
CA ILE A 210 -19.82 -23.39 -41.10
C ILE A 210 -19.83 -22.41 -42.29
N LYS A 211 -18.79 -21.57 -42.43
CA LYS A 211 -18.26 -21.05 -43.72
C LYS A 211 -16.75 -20.71 -43.71
N ILE A 212 -16.03 -20.97 -42.62
CA ILE A 212 -14.62 -20.56 -42.45
C ILE A 212 -13.75 -21.80 -42.27
N PRO A 213 -12.50 -21.83 -42.79
CA PRO A 213 -11.53 -22.85 -42.41
C PRO A 213 -11.29 -22.77 -40.90
N LEU A 214 -11.96 -23.65 -40.15
CA LEU A 214 -11.95 -23.75 -38.69
C LEU A 214 -10.51 -23.66 -38.12
N GLN A 215 -9.55 -24.26 -38.83
CA GLN A 215 -8.14 -24.24 -38.50
C GLN A 215 -7.54 -22.82 -38.42
N ASN A 216 -7.83 -21.97 -39.40
CA ASN A 216 -7.24 -20.63 -39.48
C ASN A 216 -7.80 -19.71 -38.39
N ALA A 217 -9.11 -19.75 -38.14
CA ALA A 217 -9.74 -18.97 -37.09
C ALA A 217 -9.29 -19.39 -35.68
N ILE A 218 -9.09 -20.71 -35.46
CA ILE A 218 -8.54 -21.22 -34.20
C ILE A 218 -7.09 -20.77 -34.00
N LEU A 219 -6.24 -20.91 -35.02
CA LEU A 219 -4.84 -20.47 -34.96
C LEU A 219 -4.73 -18.96 -34.69
N GLU A 220 -5.59 -18.19 -35.34
CA GLU A 220 -5.64 -16.75 -35.21
C GLU A 220 -6.05 -16.31 -33.80
N PHE A 221 -7.03 -17.00 -33.21
CA PHE A 221 -7.46 -16.75 -31.83
C PHE A 221 -6.43 -17.21 -30.80
N GLN A 222 -5.77 -18.36 -31.03
CA GLN A 222 -4.66 -18.82 -30.19
C GLN A 222 -3.51 -17.81 -30.19
N ALA A 223 -3.15 -17.26 -31.36
CA ALA A 223 -2.16 -16.20 -31.46
C ALA A 223 -2.56 -14.94 -30.67
N MET A 224 -3.85 -14.56 -30.66
CA MET A 224 -4.36 -13.46 -29.81
C MET A 224 -4.27 -13.77 -28.31
N LEU A 225 -4.60 -14.99 -27.90
CA LEU A 225 -4.54 -15.40 -26.49
C LEU A 225 -3.10 -15.48 -25.99
N ASP A 226 -2.19 -16.02 -26.81
CA ASP A 226 -0.77 -16.08 -26.48
C ASP A 226 -0.16 -14.67 -26.41
N ALA A 227 -0.59 -13.76 -27.30
CA ALA A 227 -0.21 -12.34 -27.24
C ALA A 227 -0.71 -11.70 -25.95
N SER A 228 -1.96 -11.96 -25.58
CA SER A 228 -2.57 -11.50 -24.32
C SER A 228 -1.76 -11.98 -23.11
N LYS A 229 -1.33 -13.25 -23.08
CA LYS A 229 -0.53 -13.78 -21.97
C LYS A 229 0.83 -13.10 -21.83
N LEU A 230 1.52 -12.84 -22.94
CA LEU A 230 2.78 -12.09 -22.95
C LEU A 230 2.57 -10.63 -22.52
N SER A 231 1.43 -10.04 -22.89
CA SER A 231 1.03 -8.69 -22.49
C SER A 231 0.94 -8.54 -20.97
N ASP A 232 0.27 -9.46 -20.27
CA ASP A 232 0.10 -9.38 -18.80
C ASP A 232 1.44 -9.22 -18.09
N GLN A 233 2.39 -10.08 -18.43
CA GLN A 233 3.70 -10.12 -17.78
C GLN A 233 4.54 -8.87 -18.10
N ALA A 234 4.53 -8.44 -19.36
CA ALA A 234 5.33 -7.30 -19.80
C ALA A 234 4.76 -5.96 -19.31
N ILE A 235 3.43 -5.78 -19.37
CA ILE A 235 2.78 -4.53 -18.98
C ILE A 235 2.80 -4.34 -17.46
N SER A 236 2.59 -5.40 -16.67
CA SER A 236 2.53 -5.31 -15.20
C SER A 236 3.81 -4.70 -14.60
N GLN A 237 4.97 -5.14 -15.07
CA GLN A 237 6.27 -4.64 -14.60
C GLN A 237 6.45 -3.15 -14.93
N ILE A 238 6.18 -2.75 -16.17
CA ILE A 238 6.38 -1.38 -16.65
C ILE A 238 5.37 -0.42 -16.00
N LEU A 239 4.12 -0.86 -15.82
CA LEU A 239 3.09 -0.09 -15.13
C LEU A 239 3.46 0.17 -13.66
N ASN A 240 4.02 -0.81 -12.95
CA ASN A 240 4.50 -0.61 -11.58
C ASN A 240 5.66 0.40 -11.51
N SER A 241 6.58 0.35 -12.48
CA SER A 241 7.66 1.34 -12.59
C SER A 241 7.12 2.75 -12.85
N GLU A 242 6.12 2.90 -13.72
CA GLU A 242 5.49 4.19 -13.99
C GLU A 242 4.83 4.80 -12.74
N GLN A 243 4.13 3.99 -11.94
CA GLN A 243 3.49 4.44 -10.70
C GLN A 243 4.50 4.80 -9.60
N LEU A 244 5.58 4.02 -9.48
CA LEU A 244 6.67 4.35 -8.56
C LEU A 244 7.35 5.65 -8.99
N MET A 245 7.47 5.89 -10.30
CA MET A 245 8.01 7.14 -10.83
C MET A 245 7.13 8.32 -10.45
N ASP A 246 5.81 8.25 -10.69
CA ASP A 246 4.86 9.29 -10.31
C ASP A 246 4.98 9.63 -8.80
N LYS A 247 5.03 8.61 -7.95
CA LYS A 247 5.26 8.79 -6.51
C LYS A 247 6.57 9.52 -6.20
N PHE A 248 7.68 9.11 -6.81
CA PHE A 248 8.98 9.73 -6.58
C PHE A 248 9.02 11.18 -7.07
N VAL A 249 8.39 11.47 -8.21
CA VAL A 249 8.27 12.82 -8.76
C VAL A 249 7.44 13.72 -7.84
N LEU A 250 6.28 13.25 -7.38
CA LEU A 250 5.43 13.99 -6.44
C LEU A 250 6.16 14.33 -5.13
N ASN A 251 6.99 13.40 -4.64
CA ASN A 251 7.77 13.60 -3.43
C ASN A 251 9.12 14.31 -3.66
N MET A 252 9.44 14.74 -4.88
CA MET A 252 10.73 15.34 -5.22
C MET A 252 11.95 14.43 -4.92
N GLN A 253 11.79 13.11 -5.00
CA GLN A 253 12.84 12.11 -4.74
C GLN A 253 13.69 11.89 -6.01
N TYR A 254 14.57 12.85 -6.31
CA TYR A 254 15.34 12.91 -7.54
C TYR A 254 16.19 11.65 -7.80
N PHE A 255 16.99 11.20 -6.84
CA PHE A 255 17.93 10.09 -7.08
C PHE A 255 17.20 8.75 -7.24
N LYS A 256 16.16 8.51 -6.44
CA LYS A 256 15.27 7.35 -6.62
C LYS A 256 14.56 7.38 -7.96
N ALA A 257 14.06 8.52 -8.39
CA ALA A 257 13.45 8.69 -9.71
C ALA A 257 14.48 8.43 -10.83
N LYS A 258 15.70 8.95 -10.71
CA LYS A 258 16.80 8.74 -11.67
C LYS A 258 17.18 7.26 -11.80
N ASN A 259 17.35 6.56 -10.67
CA ASN A 259 17.69 5.14 -10.66
C ASN A 259 16.55 4.27 -11.19
N LEU A 260 15.31 4.60 -10.84
CA LEU A 260 14.13 3.93 -11.39
C LEU A 260 14.02 4.14 -12.90
N LEU A 261 14.36 5.32 -13.41
CA LEU A 261 14.35 5.59 -14.85
C LEU A 261 15.35 4.71 -15.60
N LEU A 262 16.58 4.57 -15.08
CA LEU A 262 17.60 3.71 -15.69
C LEU A 262 17.12 2.26 -15.77
N LYS A 263 16.62 1.73 -14.65
CA LYS A 263 16.04 0.39 -14.60
C LYS A 263 14.84 0.25 -15.54
N SER A 264 13.93 1.22 -15.55
CA SER A 264 12.74 1.19 -16.39
C SER A 264 13.10 1.20 -17.88
N LYS A 265 14.17 1.89 -18.29
CA LYS A 265 14.66 1.86 -19.68
C LYS A 265 15.17 0.48 -20.06
N GLU A 266 15.94 -0.16 -19.19
CA GLU A 266 16.42 -1.53 -19.39
C GLU A 266 15.26 -2.54 -19.46
N ASP A 267 14.31 -2.44 -18.54
CA ASP A 267 13.11 -3.28 -18.51
C ASP A 267 12.28 -3.07 -19.80
N CYS A 268 12.05 -1.83 -20.21
CA CYS A 268 11.34 -1.48 -21.45
C CYS A 268 12.02 -2.09 -22.69
N LEU A 269 13.33 -1.92 -22.84
CA LEU A 269 14.09 -2.50 -23.96
C LEU A 269 14.03 -4.04 -23.95
N THR A 270 14.15 -4.64 -22.77
CA THR A 270 14.08 -6.10 -22.60
C THR A 270 12.71 -6.62 -23.01
N GLN A 271 11.62 -6.00 -22.54
CA GLN A 271 10.26 -6.42 -22.87
C GLN A 271 9.93 -6.21 -24.35
N LEU A 272 10.34 -5.09 -24.95
CA LEU A 272 10.17 -4.86 -26.39
C LEU A 272 10.95 -5.89 -27.23
N SER A 273 12.18 -6.23 -26.83
CA SER A 273 12.99 -7.27 -27.49
C SER A 273 12.36 -8.66 -27.34
N ASN A 274 11.79 -8.98 -26.18
CA ASN A 274 11.09 -10.25 -25.96
C ASN A 274 9.85 -10.37 -26.86
N LEU A 275 9.10 -9.29 -27.04
CA LEU A 275 7.99 -9.25 -27.99
C LEU A 275 8.46 -9.38 -29.44
N GLU A 276 9.62 -8.83 -29.79
CA GLU A 276 10.19 -8.97 -31.15
C GLU A 276 10.64 -10.39 -31.49
N LYS A 277 11.14 -11.12 -30.50
CA LYS A 277 11.62 -12.50 -30.65
C LYS A 277 10.50 -13.53 -30.59
N SER A 278 9.28 -13.12 -30.20
CA SER A 278 8.12 -14.01 -30.13
C SER A 278 7.76 -14.57 -31.50
N SER A 279 7.34 -15.83 -31.54
CA SER A 279 6.84 -16.49 -32.75
C SER A 279 5.42 -16.07 -33.12
N ILE A 280 4.78 -15.22 -32.31
CA ILE A 280 3.42 -14.72 -32.54
C ILE A 280 3.42 -13.65 -33.63
N ASP A 281 2.37 -13.66 -34.47
CA ASP A 281 2.20 -12.68 -35.55
C ASP A 281 2.26 -11.22 -35.03
N LYS A 282 3.07 -10.40 -35.73
CA LYS A 282 3.29 -8.98 -35.42
C LYS A 282 2.01 -8.18 -35.30
N LYS A 283 0.94 -8.53 -36.04
CA LYS A 283 -0.36 -7.83 -35.96
C LYS A 283 -1.04 -7.94 -34.58
N TYR A 284 -0.72 -8.98 -33.81
CA TYR A 284 -1.21 -9.17 -32.44
C TYR A 284 -0.32 -8.52 -31.39
N LEU A 285 0.98 -8.41 -31.69
CA LEU A 285 1.94 -7.79 -30.79
C LEU A 285 1.98 -6.27 -30.91
N PHE A 286 1.54 -5.70 -32.04
CA PHE A 286 1.59 -4.25 -32.29
C PHE A 286 0.92 -3.39 -31.21
N PRO A 287 -0.35 -3.66 -30.80
CA PRO A 287 -1.00 -2.84 -29.76
C PRO A 287 -0.30 -2.94 -28.40
N ILE A 288 0.27 -4.12 -28.09
CA ILE A 288 1.03 -4.35 -26.85
C ILE A 288 2.32 -3.54 -26.87
N LYS A 289 3.04 -3.55 -28.00
CA LYS A 289 4.24 -2.72 -28.19
C LYS A 289 3.93 -1.24 -28.05
N GLU A 290 2.85 -0.76 -28.69
CA GLU A 290 2.42 0.63 -28.58
C GLU A 290 2.12 1.01 -27.12
N ARG A 291 1.42 0.14 -26.39
CA ARG A 291 1.12 0.36 -24.97
C ARG A 291 2.37 0.40 -24.11
N ILE A 292 3.31 -0.54 -24.31
CA ILE A 292 4.60 -0.54 -23.62
C ILE A 292 5.36 0.74 -23.92
N THR A 293 5.50 1.12 -25.18
CA THR A 293 6.16 2.38 -25.57
C THR A 293 5.52 3.57 -24.88
N ASN A 294 4.20 3.67 -24.87
CA ASN A 294 3.48 4.76 -24.20
C ASN A 294 3.75 4.81 -22.69
N LEU A 295 3.80 3.66 -22.00
CA LEU A 295 4.12 3.59 -20.57
C LEU A 295 5.58 3.94 -20.29
N CYS A 296 6.51 3.49 -21.14
CA CYS A 296 7.92 3.85 -21.06
C CYS A 296 8.10 5.36 -21.25
N SER A 297 7.45 5.94 -22.26
CA SER A 297 7.46 7.38 -22.49
C SER A 297 6.77 8.15 -21.36
N ALA A 298 5.71 7.64 -20.74
CA ALA A 298 5.09 8.26 -19.58
C ALA A 298 6.07 8.33 -18.39
N THR A 299 6.77 7.23 -18.11
CA THR A 299 7.82 7.18 -17.08
C THR A 299 8.93 8.19 -17.34
N GLU A 300 9.40 8.30 -18.59
CA GLU A 300 10.36 9.32 -19.00
C GLU A 300 9.83 10.74 -18.84
N ASN A 301 8.56 10.97 -19.20
CA ASN A 301 7.92 12.27 -19.10
C ASN A 301 7.75 12.71 -17.64
N HIS A 302 7.36 11.81 -16.74
CA HIS A 302 7.29 12.08 -15.30
C HIS A 302 8.64 12.55 -14.76
N PHE A 303 9.72 11.81 -15.06
CA PHE A 303 11.06 12.22 -14.67
C PHE A 303 11.47 13.55 -15.31
N ARG A 304 11.13 13.75 -16.60
CA ARG A 304 11.42 14.99 -17.31
C ARG A 304 10.73 16.18 -16.65
N SER A 305 9.46 16.04 -16.26
CA SER A 305 8.68 17.06 -15.54
C SER A 305 9.33 17.41 -14.20
N LEU A 306 9.88 16.43 -13.47
CA LEU A 306 10.68 16.71 -12.28
C LEU A 306 11.90 17.58 -12.63
N THR A 307 12.67 17.21 -13.65
CA THR A 307 13.92 17.89 -14.00
C THR A 307 13.78 19.21 -14.77
N GLN A 308 12.62 19.48 -15.34
CA GLN A 308 12.34 20.66 -16.17
C GLN A 308 12.50 21.98 -15.40
N LEU A 309 12.42 21.93 -14.08
CA LEU A 309 12.56 23.10 -13.22
C LEU A 309 14.00 23.67 -13.20
N ASN A 310 14.97 22.99 -13.82
CA ASN A 310 16.39 23.38 -13.88
C ASN A 310 16.99 23.74 -12.50
N ILE A 311 16.43 23.15 -11.45
CA ILE A 311 16.93 23.27 -10.08
C ILE A 311 18.08 22.29 -9.88
N LYS A 312 19.03 22.66 -9.02
CA LYS A 312 20.20 21.82 -8.73
C LYS A 312 19.78 20.59 -7.90
N ASN A 313 20.50 19.48 -8.05
CA ASN A 313 20.15 18.20 -7.40
C ASN A 313 19.90 18.32 -5.89
N TYR A 314 20.71 19.11 -5.19
CA TYR A 314 20.56 19.34 -3.75
C TYR A 314 19.25 20.06 -3.37
N GLU A 315 18.64 20.82 -4.28
CA GLU A 315 17.38 21.53 -4.02
C GLU A 315 16.19 20.55 -3.98
N TYR A 316 16.20 19.49 -4.79
CA TYR A 316 15.23 18.41 -4.66
C TYR A 316 15.36 17.73 -3.30
N LEU A 317 16.60 17.47 -2.85
CA LEU A 317 16.85 16.88 -1.54
C LEU A 317 16.37 17.77 -0.40
N LYS A 318 16.57 19.09 -0.52
CA LYS A 318 16.06 20.08 0.44
C LYS A 318 14.52 20.08 0.49
N ASN A 319 13.86 20.11 -0.67
CA ASN A 319 12.39 20.06 -0.75
C ASN A 319 11.84 18.74 -0.18
N TYR A 320 12.51 17.63 -0.47
CA TYR A 320 12.11 16.34 0.08
C TYR A 320 12.34 16.29 1.59
N TYR A 321 13.45 16.84 2.10
CA TYR A 321 13.72 16.97 3.53
C TYR A 321 12.62 17.75 4.26
N GLU A 322 12.20 18.91 3.71
CA GLU A 322 11.09 19.70 4.25
C GLU A 322 9.77 18.92 4.26
N LEU A 323 9.48 18.19 3.17
CA LEU A 323 8.32 17.30 3.08
C LEU A 323 8.36 16.21 4.15
N VAL A 324 9.51 15.55 4.34
CA VAL A 324 9.68 14.51 5.36
C VAL A 324 9.45 15.10 6.74
N ASN A 325 10.10 16.20 7.10
CA ASN A 325 9.96 16.82 8.42
C ASN A 325 8.53 17.30 8.72
N ALA A 326 7.80 17.83 7.73
CA ALA A 326 6.41 18.22 7.91
C ALA A 326 5.47 17.02 8.14
N ASN A 327 5.81 15.86 7.57
CA ASN A 327 4.91 14.72 7.46
C ASN A 327 5.32 13.50 8.29
N ILE A 328 6.42 13.52 9.03
CA ILE A 328 6.74 12.47 10.01
C ILE A 328 6.20 12.80 11.41
N SER A 329 5.89 11.75 12.18
CA SER A 329 5.53 11.89 13.61
C SER A 329 6.43 11.00 14.46
N ILE A 330 7.36 11.63 15.18
CA ILE A 330 8.29 10.98 16.11
C ILE A 330 8.38 11.85 17.37
N ASP A 331 7.96 11.32 18.53
CA ASP A 331 8.09 12.00 19.82
C ASP A 331 9.43 11.63 20.47
N CYS A 332 10.36 12.58 20.49
CA CYS A 332 11.68 12.43 21.10
C CYS A 332 11.85 13.18 22.41
N ASN A 333 10.82 13.89 22.88
CA ASN A 333 10.92 14.68 24.11
C ASN A 333 11.06 13.81 25.37
N ASN A 334 10.57 12.55 25.31
CA ASN A 334 10.57 11.63 26.45
C ASN A 334 11.36 10.31 26.23
N LYS A 335 12.03 10.12 25.07
CA LYS A 335 12.69 8.85 24.70
C LYS A 335 14.02 9.05 23.93
N ASN A 336 14.97 9.76 24.52
CA ASN A 336 16.27 10.15 23.91
C ASN A 336 17.16 9.01 23.37
N ASN A 337 16.85 7.73 23.61
CA ASN A 337 17.70 6.59 23.23
C ASN A 337 17.00 5.52 22.36
N THR A 338 15.88 5.82 21.72
CA THR A 338 15.28 4.89 20.74
C THR A 338 15.93 5.04 19.36
N LEU A 339 16.02 3.94 18.60
CA LEU A 339 16.51 3.94 17.22
C LEU A 339 15.78 4.99 16.34
N SER A 340 14.49 5.23 16.62
CA SER A 340 13.66 6.24 15.96
C SER A 340 14.14 7.67 16.22
N CYS A 341 14.50 8.01 17.46
CA CYS A 341 15.04 9.32 17.80
C CYS A 341 16.48 9.51 17.33
N GLN A 342 17.27 8.45 17.27
CA GLN A 342 18.58 8.48 16.62
C GLN A 342 18.45 8.75 15.11
N LYS A 343 17.52 8.08 14.42
CA LYS A 343 17.21 8.34 12.99
C LYS A 343 16.72 9.78 12.77
N LEU A 344 15.86 10.30 13.66
CA LEU A 344 15.40 11.69 13.60
C LEU A 344 16.55 12.67 13.87
N ASN A 345 17.43 12.40 14.83
CA ASN A 345 18.59 13.23 15.11
C ASN A 345 19.58 13.25 13.93
N ILE A 346 19.78 12.10 13.26
CA ILE A 346 20.59 12.05 12.03
C ILE A 346 19.96 12.93 10.95
N ILE A 347 18.63 12.86 10.76
CA ILE A 347 17.93 13.74 9.82
C ILE A 347 18.09 15.21 10.22
N ASN A 348 17.80 15.56 11.47
CA ASN A 348 17.93 16.93 11.98
C ASN A 348 19.37 17.45 11.96
N SER A 349 20.37 16.56 11.93
CA SER A 349 21.79 16.91 11.78
C SER A 349 22.21 17.17 10.34
N ILE A 350 21.33 16.90 9.36
CA ILE A 350 21.58 17.28 7.96
C ILE A 350 21.54 18.80 7.87
N ASP A 351 22.72 19.39 7.74
CA ASP A 351 22.85 20.81 7.46
C ASP A 351 22.44 21.09 6.00
N THR A 352 21.21 21.57 5.84
CA THR A 352 20.63 21.89 4.52
C THR A 352 21.41 22.96 3.76
N GLU A 353 22.22 23.79 4.43
CA GLU A 353 23.04 24.83 3.80
C GLU A 353 24.27 24.23 3.10
N THR A 354 24.79 23.12 3.63
CA THR A 354 25.99 22.43 3.09
C THR A 354 25.67 21.46 1.95
N LEU A 355 24.40 21.15 1.69
CA LEU A 355 24.03 20.21 0.62
C LEU A 355 24.55 20.63 -0.76
N SER A 356 24.73 21.94 -0.99
CA SER A 356 25.25 22.47 -2.25
C SER A 356 26.71 22.11 -2.55
N THR A 357 27.48 21.68 -1.55
CA THR A 357 28.90 21.34 -1.68
C THR A 357 29.14 19.83 -1.73
N LEU A 358 28.11 19.02 -1.48
CA LEU A 358 28.21 17.57 -1.46
C LEU A 358 28.15 16.98 -2.88
N PRO A 359 28.91 15.90 -3.16
CA PRO A 359 28.79 15.17 -4.42
C PRO A 359 27.47 14.40 -4.48
N ASP A 360 27.01 14.11 -5.70
CA ASP A 360 25.76 13.38 -5.98
C ASP A 360 25.65 12.05 -5.20
N SER A 361 26.74 11.30 -5.03
CA SER A 361 26.74 10.05 -4.25
C SER A 361 26.34 10.25 -2.79
N ASN A 362 26.72 11.38 -2.20
CA ASN A 362 26.40 11.70 -0.81
C ASN A 362 24.96 12.22 -0.72
N LEU A 363 24.51 13.03 -1.69
CA LEU A 363 23.13 13.48 -1.77
C LEU A 363 22.16 12.29 -1.94
N GLU A 364 22.52 11.33 -2.79
CA GLU A 364 21.78 10.08 -2.99
C GLU A 364 21.71 9.24 -1.71
N PHE A 365 22.81 9.12 -0.98
CA PHE A 365 22.82 8.44 0.32
C PHE A 365 21.86 9.11 1.31
N ILE A 366 21.87 10.45 1.39
CA ILE A 366 20.98 11.21 2.27
C ILE A 366 19.52 11.02 1.84
N GLU A 367 19.20 11.07 0.54
CA GLU A 367 17.85 10.82 0.04
C GLU A 367 17.34 9.43 0.44
N ASN A 368 18.19 8.41 0.33
CA ASN A 368 17.85 7.05 0.72
C ASN A 368 17.54 6.95 2.23
N LEU A 369 18.33 7.61 3.07
CA LEU A 369 18.12 7.65 4.51
C LEU A 369 16.80 8.37 4.87
N LEU A 370 16.54 9.53 4.25
CA LEU A 370 15.27 10.26 4.39
C LEU A 370 14.08 9.42 3.94
N SER A 371 14.22 8.67 2.85
CA SER A 371 13.17 7.81 2.32
C SER A 371 12.85 6.64 3.23
N GLN A 372 13.85 6.02 3.85
CA GLN A 372 13.63 4.99 4.87
C GLN A 372 12.84 5.54 6.07
N VAL A 373 13.24 6.71 6.58
CA VAL A 373 12.56 7.33 7.72
C VAL A 373 11.14 7.77 7.35
N TYR A 374 10.95 8.40 6.19
CA TYR A 374 9.63 8.81 5.74
C TYR A 374 8.67 7.62 5.63
N GLU A 375 9.07 6.52 4.99
CA GLU A 375 8.19 5.34 4.89
C GLU A 375 7.90 4.70 6.26
N GLU A 376 8.83 4.78 7.21
CA GLU A 376 8.69 4.19 8.54
C GLU A 376 7.88 5.06 9.52
N TYR A 377 7.82 6.39 9.30
CA TYR A 377 7.28 7.36 10.27
C TYR A 377 6.33 8.42 9.68
N LYS A 378 5.97 8.35 8.39
CA LYS A 378 4.95 9.25 7.81
C LYS A 378 3.62 9.13 8.56
N LYS A 379 2.98 10.29 8.78
CA LYS A 379 1.59 10.47 9.24
C LYS A 379 0.62 9.90 8.20
#